data_AF-A0A1Q9QWP8-F1
#
_entry.id   AF-A0A1Q9QWP8-F1
#
_cell.length_a   1.000
_cell.length_b   1.000
_cell.length_c   1.000
_cell.angle_alpha   90.00
_cell.angle_beta   90.00
_cell.angle_gamma   90.00
#
_symmetry.space_group_name_H-M   'P 1'
#
loop_
_entity.id
_entity.type
_entity.pdbx_description
1 polymer ?
#
loop_
_entity_poly.entity_id
_entity_poly.type
_entity_poly.pdbx_seq_one_letter_code
_entity_poly.pdbx_strand_id
1 'polypeptide(L)' 'MTARTQFHEDSVLGMLRDDEDFALEYLAAALEEIDEPGGEEIFLLAIRRIAEARGEPGKAAILIAQ' A
#
# COMPACT_ATOMS: atom_id res chain seq x y z
N MET A 1 -9.17 -19.78 -1.16
CA MET A 1 -8.83 -18.94 -2.34
C MET A 1 -8.17 -17.63 -1.85
N THR A 2 -6.96 -17.69 -1.30
CA THR A 2 -6.32 -16.53 -0.62
C THR A 2 -4.93 -16.18 -1.16
N ALA A 3 -4.25 -17.11 -1.84
CA ALA A 3 -2.89 -16.90 -2.33
C ALA A 3 -2.79 -15.77 -3.37
N ARG A 4 -3.78 -15.65 -4.27
CA ARG A 4 -3.71 -14.69 -5.39
C ARG A 4 -3.81 -13.22 -4.94
N THR A 5 -4.51 -12.96 -3.84
CA THR A 5 -4.64 -11.61 -3.26
C THR A 5 -3.36 -11.22 -2.53
N GLN A 6 -2.76 -12.13 -1.77
CA GLN A 6 -1.48 -11.91 -1.09
C GLN A 6 -0.35 -11.60 -2.08
N PHE A 7 -0.23 -12.36 -3.18
CA PHE A 7 0.76 -12.07 -4.23
C PHE A 7 0.54 -10.71 -4.91
N HIS A 8 -0.72 -10.26 -5.02
CA HIS A 8 -1.02 -8.95 -5.58
C HIS A 8 -0.62 -7.83 -4.61
N GLU A 9 -0.91 -7.98 -3.33
CA GLU A 9 -0.55 -7.01 -2.29
C GLU A 9 0.96 -6.89 -2.10
N ASP A 10 1.69 -8.01 -2.08
CA ASP A 10 3.16 -8.02 -2.00
C ASP A 10 3.80 -7.38 -3.25
N SER A 11 3.17 -7.56 -4.42
CA SER A 11 3.64 -6.93 -5.67
C SER A 11 3.44 -5.40 -5.64
N VAL A 12 2.31 -4.93 -5.13
CA VAL A 12 2.01 -3.50 -5.01
C VAL A 12 2.96 -2.82 -4.02
N LEU A 13 3.23 -3.43 -2.86
CA LEU A 13 4.20 -2.87 -1.90
C LEU A 13 5.61 -2.77 -2.48
N GLY A 14 6.04 -3.75 -3.28
CA GLY A 14 7.31 -3.68 -4.00
C GLY A 14 7.35 -2.50 -4.98
N MET A 15 6.31 -2.33 -5.79
CA MET A 15 6.20 -1.20 -6.74
C MET A 15 6.20 0.15 -6.02
N LEU A 16 5.45 0.29 -4.93
CA LEU A 16 5.39 1.53 -4.13
C LEU A 16 6.73 1.91 -3.48
N ARG A 17 7.61 0.94 -3.26
CA ARG A 17 8.96 1.17 -2.71
C ARG A 17 9.95 1.56 -3.80
N ASP A 18 9.92 0.83 -4.90
CA ASP A 18 10.98 0.87 -5.92
C ASP A 18 10.70 1.91 -7.02
N ASP A 19 9.44 2.37 -7.16
CA ASP A 19 8.99 3.36 -8.15
C ASP A 19 8.26 4.54 -7.46
N GLU A 20 8.92 5.70 -7.46
CA GLU A 20 8.39 6.92 -6.84
C GLU A 20 7.22 7.53 -7.62
N ASP A 21 7.26 7.47 -8.96
CA ASP A 21 6.20 8.00 -9.82
C ASP A 21 4.93 7.16 -9.65
N PHE A 22 5.08 5.83 -9.58
CA PHE A 22 3.97 4.93 -9.27
C PHE A 22 3.37 5.21 -7.90
N ALA A 23 4.19 5.49 -6.87
CA ALA A 23 3.68 5.85 -5.55
C ALA A 23 2.90 7.16 -5.53
N LEU A 24 3.32 8.15 -6.34
CA LEU A 24 2.61 9.41 -6.51
C LEU A 24 1.27 9.21 -7.23
N GLU A 25 1.26 8.46 -8.33
CA GLU A 25 0.04 8.12 -9.08
C GLU A 25 -0.96 7.33 -8.21
N TYR A 26 -0.46 6.37 -7.44
CA TYR A 26 -1.27 5.58 -6.51
C TYR A 26 -1.94 6.44 -5.44
N LEU A 27 -1.22 7.42 -4.88
CA LEU A 27 -1.77 8.35 -3.90
C LEU A 27 -2.76 9.34 -4.55
N ALA A 28 -2.46 9.82 -5.75
CA ALA A 28 -3.31 10.74 -6.49
C ALA A 28 -4.66 10.10 -6.84
N ALA A 29 -4.66 8.85 -7.33
CA ALA A 29 -5.88 8.11 -7.61
C ALA A 29 -6.74 7.92 -6.35
N ALA A 30 -6.13 7.63 -5.20
CA ALA A 30 -6.86 7.52 -3.95
C ALA A 30 -7.41 8.87 -3.45
N LEU A 31 -6.74 9.98 -3.78
CA LEU A 31 -7.20 11.32 -3.44
C LEU A 31 -8.36 11.79 -4.33
N GLU A 32 -8.37 11.41 -5.61
CA GLU A 32 -9.47 11.73 -6.54
C GLU A 32 -10.81 11.14 -6.07
N GLU A 33 -10.77 9.98 -5.42
CA GLU A 33 -11.95 9.28 -4.91
C GLU A 33 -12.31 9.66 -3.45
N ILE A 34 -11.58 10.60 -2.81
CA ILE A 34 -11.72 10.85 -1.35
C ILE A 34 -13.12 11.31 -0.93
N ASP A 35 -13.81 12.05 -1.81
CA ASP A 35 -15.15 12.58 -1.58
C ASP A 35 -16.26 11.53 -1.79
N GLU A 36 -15.92 10.37 -2.36
CA GLU A 36 -16.85 9.26 -2.56
C GLU A 36 -17.07 8.47 -1.26
N PRO A 37 -18.20 7.74 -1.11
CA PRO A 37 -18.44 6.91 0.06
C PRO A 37 -17.32 5.88 0.30
N GLY A 38 -16.59 6.03 1.42
CA GLY A 38 -15.44 5.18 1.76
C GLY A 38 -14.11 5.65 1.17
N GLY A 39 -14.09 6.75 0.41
CA GLY A 39 -12.90 7.35 -0.19
C GLY A 39 -11.84 7.73 0.85
N GLU A 40 -12.25 8.33 1.97
CA GLU A 40 -11.35 8.63 3.09
C GLU A 40 -10.61 7.39 3.62
N GLU A 41 -11.30 6.25 3.74
CA GLU A 41 -10.70 5.00 4.22
C GLU A 41 -9.68 4.45 3.20
N ILE A 42 -10.01 4.54 1.92
CA ILE A 42 -9.13 4.15 0.81
C ILE A 42 -7.88 5.04 0.76
N PHE A 43 -8.05 6.35 0.92
CA PHE A 43 -6.96 7.31 0.95
C PHE A 43 -6.00 7.06 2.12
N LEU A 44 -6.55 6.84 3.32
CA LEU A 44 -5.75 6.49 4.50
C LEU A 44 -5.02 5.15 4.34
N LEU A 45 -5.66 4.17 3.69
CA LEU A 45 -5.02 2.90 3.34
C LEU A 45 -3.86 3.13 2.37
N ALA A 46 -4.04 3.97 1.35
CA ALA A 46 -2.98 4.28 0.39
C ALA A 46 -1.75 4.92 1.07
N ILE A 47 -1.98 5.88 1.98
CA ILE A 47 -0.91 6.48 2.79
C ILE A 47 -0.18 5.41 3.61
N ARG A 48 -0.93 4.52 4.27
CA ARG A 48 -0.34 3.42 5.06
C ARG A 48 0.53 2.52 4.20
N ARG A 49 0.07 2.14 3.01
CA ARG A 49 0.82 1.29 2.08
C ARG A 49 2.12 1.94 1.62
N ILE A 50 2.10 3.24 1.31
CA ILE A 50 3.30 3.99 0.93
C ILE A 50 4.28 4.09 2.12
N ALA A 51 3.78 4.36 3.32
CA ALA A 51 4.60 4.40 4.52
C ALA A 51 5.21 3.02 4.86
N GLU A 52 4.46 1.95 4.64
CA GLU A 52 4.94 0.57 4.81
C GLU A 52 5.99 0.19 3.77
N ALA A 53 5.77 0.56 2.50
CA ALA A 53 6.71 0.32 1.41
C ALA A 53 8.04 1.08 1.62
N ARG A 54 7.99 2.31 2.15
CA ARG A 54 9.15 3.18 2.37
C ARG A 54 9.80 3.03 3.75
N GLY A 55 9.11 2.43 4.71
CA GLY A 55 9.67 2.09 6.01
C GLY A 55 10.73 1.00 5.85
N GLU A 56 11.87 1.14 6.54
CA GLU A 56 12.91 0.10 6.47
C GLU A 56 12.32 -1.29 6.81
N PRO A 57 12.69 -2.36 6.06
CA PRO A 57 12.15 -3.71 6.24
C PRO A 57 12.44 -4.38 7.61
N GLY A 58 12.95 -3.64 8.60
CA GLY A 58 13.40 -4.15 9.89
C GLY A 58 12.34 -4.31 10.99
N LYS A 59 11.06 -3.96 10.78
CA LYS A 59 10.01 -4.11 11.83
C LYS A 59 8.75 -4.89 11.44
N ALA A 60 8.48 -5.10 10.15
CA ALA A 60 7.34 -5.92 9.72
C ALA A 60 7.66 -7.43 9.74
N ALA A 61 8.94 -7.82 9.70
CA ALA A 61 9.36 -9.22 9.64
C ALA A 61 9.23 -10.00 10.97
N ILE A 62 8.79 -9.38 12.07
CA ILE A 62 8.68 -10.05 13.40
C ILE A 62 7.27 -10.62 13.68
N LEU A 63 6.26 -10.35 12.85
CA LEU A 63 4.87 -10.74 13.18
C LEU A 63 4.28 -11.89 12.37
N ILE A 64 5.07 -12.59 11.55
CA ILE A 64 4.59 -13.78 10.80
C ILE A 64 5.32 -15.08 11.22
N ALA A 65 5.98 -15.09 12.39
CA ALA A 65 6.75 -16.25 12.85
C ALA A 65 6.53 -16.67 14.32
N GLN A 66 5.40 -16.31 14.96
CA GLN A 66 5.06 -16.80 16.31
C GLN A 66 3.61 -17.27 16.41
#